data_AF-X1CMD6-F1
#
_entry.id   AF-X1CMD6-F1
#
_cell.length_a   1.000
_cell.length_b   1.000
_cell.length_c   1.000
_cell.angle_alpha   90.00
_cell.angle_beta   90.00
_cell.angle_gamma   90.00
#
_symmetry.space_group_name_H-M   'P 1'
#
loop_
_entity.id
_entity.type
_entity.pdbx_description
1 polymer ?
#
loop_
_entity_poly.entity_id
_entity_poly.type
_entity_poly.pdbx_seq_one_letter_code
_entity_poly.pdbx_strand_id
1 'polypeptide(L)'
;TLVVELEEPTSFFLQLLTYVIAFPIPQHLVEVEGEAWTEVSSIVTNGPFKLAAWDRGESAVFERNPGYHGRFFGNLERVEASFFTGEEQNLLDKYEKDNIDLLHLIRPYSRGSIGASSTRMRSACWYSSIRFS
;
A
#
# COMPACT_ATOMS: atom_id res chain seq x y z
N THR A 1 -7.73 -10.07 -26.12
CA THR A 1 -8.74 -10.75 -25.28
C THR A 1 -8.03 -11.66 -24.32
N LEU A 2 -8.36 -11.62 -23.03
CA LEU A 2 -7.79 -12.51 -22.00
C LEU A 2 -8.68 -13.77 -21.87
N VAL A 3 -8.06 -14.94 -21.82
CA VAL A 3 -8.73 -16.24 -21.60
C VAL A 3 -8.02 -16.93 -20.45
N VAL A 4 -8.78 -17.43 -19.48
CA VAL A 4 -8.26 -18.16 -18.32
C VAL A 4 -8.99 -19.50 -18.24
N GLU A 5 -8.22 -20.59 -18.24
CA GLU A 5 -8.73 -21.95 -18.05
C GLU A 5 -8.53 -22.35 -16.59
N LEU A 6 -9.59 -22.85 -15.94
CA LEU A 6 -9.56 -23.27 -14.55
C LEU A 6 -9.48 -24.80 -14.49
N GLU A 7 -8.62 -25.34 -13.64
CA GLU A 7 -8.51 -26.79 -13.44
C GLU A 7 -9.78 -27.38 -12.81
N GLU A 8 -10.45 -26.61 -11.95
CA GLU A 8 -11.69 -26.98 -11.28
C GLU A 8 -12.67 -25.79 -11.15
N PRO A 9 -13.98 -26.04 -10.95
CA PRO A 9 -14.96 -24.97 -10.79
C PRO A 9 -14.68 -24.07 -9.58
N THR A 10 -14.11 -22.88 -9.82
CA THR A 10 -13.75 -21.92 -8.76
C THR A 10 -14.71 -20.72 -8.75
N SER A 11 -15.72 -20.77 -7.88
CA SER A 11 -16.76 -19.72 -7.80
C SER A 11 -16.21 -18.35 -7.34
N PHE A 12 -15.13 -18.34 -6.57
CA PHE A 12 -14.47 -17.13 -6.07
C PHE A 12 -13.35 -16.62 -6.98
N PHE A 13 -13.20 -17.17 -8.19
CA PHE A 13 -12.14 -16.79 -9.14
C PHE A 13 -12.09 -15.27 -9.40
N LEU A 14 -13.24 -14.65 -9.63
CA LEU A 14 -13.31 -13.20 -9.85
C LEU A 14 -12.85 -12.39 -8.63
N GLN A 15 -13.05 -12.92 -7.42
CA GLN A 15 -12.55 -12.29 -6.21
C GLN A 15 -11.02 -12.41 -6.11
N LEU A 16 -10.43 -13.52 -6.55
CA LEU A 16 -8.96 -13.67 -6.59
C LEU A 16 -8.31 -12.60 -7.47
N LEU A 17 -8.94 -12.25 -8.59
CA LEU A 17 -8.45 -11.21 -9.50
C LEU A 17 -8.48 -9.80 -8.89
N THR A 18 -9.15 -9.60 -7.75
CA THR A 18 -9.14 -8.33 -7.02
C THR A 18 -7.92 -8.17 -6.11
N TYR A 19 -7.16 -9.26 -5.90
CA TYR A 19 -6.00 -9.24 -5.03
C TYR A 19 -4.74 -8.76 -5.76
N VAL A 20 -3.85 -8.09 -5.02
CA VAL A 20 -2.67 -7.38 -5.57
C VAL A 20 -1.74 -8.26 -6.41
N ILE A 21 -1.70 -9.56 -6.14
CA ILE A 21 -0.86 -10.52 -6.88
C ILE A 21 -1.35 -10.77 -8.31
N ALA A 22 -2.63 -10.50 -8.58
CA ALA A 22 -3.25 -10.68 -9.89
C ALA A 22 -3.22 -9.39 -10.73
N PHE A 23 -2.66 -8.30 -10.21
CA PHE A 23 -2.59 -7.04 -10.92
C PHE A 23 -1.56 -7.11 -12.06
N PRO A 24 -1.85 -6.50 -13.21
CA PRO A 24 -0.95 -6.53 -14.35
C PRO A 24 0.31 -5.69 -14.08
N ILE A 25 1.45 -6.20 -14.53
CA ILE A 25 2.73 -5.49 -14.51
C ILE A 25 3.18 -5.13 -15.94
N PRO A 26 3.82 -3.98 -16.17
CA PRO A 26 4.28 -3.56 -17.49
C PRO A 26 5.53 -4.34 -17.90
N GLN A 27 5.35 -5.49 -18.57
CA GLN A 27 6.44 -6.39 -18.97
C GLN A 27 7.60 -5.67 -19.68
N HIS A 28 7.29 -4.77 -20.62
CA HIS A 28 8.29 -4.00 -21.37
C HIS A 28 9.22 -3.14 -20.49
N LEU A 29 8.72 -2.62 -19.37
CA LEU A 29 9.55 -1.85 -18.43
C LEU A 29 10.37 -2.78 -17.54
N VAL A 30 9.78 -3.87 -17.06
CA VAL A 30 10.48 -4.85 -16.23
C VAL A 30 11.67 -5.45 -16.99
N GLU A 31 11.52 -5.72 -18.29
CA GLU A 31 12.59 -6.25 -19.14
C GLU A 31 13.74 -5.24 -19.36
N VAL A 32 13.45 -3.94 -19.39
CA VAL A 32 14.44 -2.88 -19.62
C VAL A 32 15.13 -2.43 -18.33
N GLU A 33 14.35 -2.21 -17.27
CA GLU A 33 14.82 -1.60 -16.01
C GLU A 33 15.18 -2.65 -14.95
N GLY A 34 14.82 -3.93 -15.16
CA GLY A 34 15.08 -4.99 -14.18
C GLY A 34 14.44 -4.66 -12.83
N GLU A 35 15.16 -4.89 -11.72
CA GLU A 35 14.66 -4.61 -10.36
C GLU A 35 14.30 -3.13 -10.12
N ALA A 36 14.90 -2.20 -10.86
CA ALA A 36 14.68 -0.77 -10.71
C ALA A 36 13.34 -0.28 -11.30
N TRP A 37 12.56 -1.15 -11.96
CA TRP A 37 11.26 -0.79 -12.53
C TRP A 37 10.27 -0.22 -11.50
N THR A 38 10.47 -0.53 -10.21
CA THR A 38 9.63 -0.05 -9.11
C THR A 38 10.07 1.30 -8.52
N GLU A 39 11.21 1.85 -8.95
CA GLU A 39 11.65 3.17 -8.52
C GLU A 39 10.72 4.26 -9.04
N VAL A 40 10.60 5.35 -8.29
CA VAL A 40 9.68 6.47 -8.59
C VAL A 40 9.86 7.02 -10.02
N SER A 41 11.08 7.02 -10.54
CA SER A 41 11.39 7.52 -11.89
C SER A 41 10.91 6.60 -13.02
N SER A 42 10.76 5.30 -12.75
CA SER A 42 10.55 4.27 -13.77
C SER A 42 9.18 3.59 -13.64
N ILE A 43 8.57 3.64 -12.45
CA ILE A 43 7.31 2.94 -12.19
C ILE A 43 6.14 3.50 -12.99
N VAL A 44 5.43 2.61 -13.68
CA VAL A 44 4.19 2.92 -14.37
C VAL A 44 3.07 2.06 -13.81
N THR A 45 1.99 2.71 -13.39
CA THR A 45 0.81 2.06 -12.81
C THR A 45 -0.42 2.29 -13.68
N ASN A 46 -1.36 1.34 -13.65
CA ASN A 46 -2.66 1.44 -14.31
C ASN A 46 -3.80 1.83 -13.35
N GLY A 47 -3.46 2.18 -12.10
CA GLY A 47 -4.42 2.56 -11.06
C GLY A 47 -4.79 4.05 -11.09
N PRO A 48 -5.72 4.48 -10.21
CA PRO A 48 -6.18 5.87 -10.11
C PRO A 48 -5.09 6.84 -9.62
N PHE A 49 -4.03 6.34 -8.99
CA PHE A 49 -2.90 7.13 -8.53
C PHE A 49 -1.58 6.58 -9.07
N LYS A 50 -0.63 7.48 -9.25
CA LYS A 50 0.77 7.20 -9.57
C LYS A 50 1.65 7.56 -8.37
N LEU A 51 2.78 6.89 -8.23
CA LEU A 51 3.74 7.18 -7.19
C LEU A 51 4.54 8.44 -7.56
N ALA A 52 4.47 9.47 -6.74
CA ALA A 52 5.15 10.76 -6.98
C ALA A 52 6.42 10.92 -6.14
N ALA A 53 6.44 10.36 -4.93
CA ALA A 53 7.64 10.30 -4.10
C ALA A 53 7.60 9.08 -3.19
N TRP A 54 8.76 8.51 -2.87
CA TRP A 54 8.86 7.37 -1.98
C TRP A 54 10.13 7.51 -1.13
N ASP A 55 9.93 7.62 0.17
CA ASP A 55 10.99 7.51 1.17
C ASP A 55 10.84 6.17 1.91
N ARG A 56 11.82 5.29 1.70
CA ARG A 56 11.73 3.89 2.13
C ARG A 56 11.66 3.78 3.65
N GLY A 57 10.47 3.44 4.14
CA GLY A 57 10.21 3.25 5.56
C GLY A 57 9.76 4.51 6.30
N GLU A 58 9.63 5.64 5.62
CA GLU A 58 9.17 6.91 6.20
C GLU A 58 7.88 7.41 5.56
N SER A 59 7.82 7.52 4.22
CA SER A 59 6.62 8.06 3.57
C SER A 59 6.50 7.66 2.10
N ALA A 60 5.28 7.77 1.57
CA ALA A 60 5.00 7.67 0.15
C ALA A 60 3.96 8.73 -0.24
N VAL A 61 4.19 9.40 -1.36
CA VAL A 61 3.27 10.39 -1.93
C VAL A 61 2.71 9.84 -3.22
N PHE A 62 1.39 9.87 -3.34
CA PHE A 62 0.67 9.48 -4.54
C PHE A 62 -0.09 10.68 -5.10
N GLU A 63 -0.07 10.80 -6.41
CA GLU A 63 -0.81 11.83 -7.13
C GLU A 63 -1.81 11.18 -8.08
N ARG A 64 -2.91 11.87 -8.36
CA ARG A 64 -3.88 11.43 -9.35
C ARG A 64 -3.18 11.05 -10.65
N ASN A 65 -3.54 9.90 -11.20
CA ASN A 65 -3.06 9.44 -12.50
C ASN A 65 -4.02 9.92 -13.60
N PRO A 66 -3.63 10.90 -14.46
CA PRO A 66 -4.48 11.39 -15.53
C PRO A 66 -4.76 10.34 -16.62
N GLY A 67 -3.91 9.30 -16.72
CA GLY A 67 -4.06 8.18 -17.65
C GLY A 67 -4.97 7.06 -17.13
N TYR A 68 -5.60 7.22 -15.97
CA TYR A 68 -6.51 6.21 -15.45
C TYR A 68 -7.84 6.21 -16.22
N HIS A 69 -8.26 5.04 -16.70
CA HIS A 69 -9.48 4.87 -17.50
C HIS A 69 -10.62 4.19 -16.75
N GLY A 70 -10.53 4.11 -15.42
CA GLY A 70 -11.59 3.51 -14.61
C GLY A 70 -12.87 4.33 -14.61
N ARG A 71 -14.00 3.66 -14.31
CA ARG A 71 -15.32 4.29 -14.29
C ARG A 71 -15.48 5.37 -13.21
N PHE A 72 -14.71 5.27 -12.12
CA PHE A 72 -14.82 6.13 -10.95
C PHE A 72 -13.48 6.82 -10.68
N PHE A 73 -13.48 8.16 -10.73
CA PHE A 73 -12.26 8.96 -10.61
C PHE A 73 -12.03 9.50 -9.19
N GLY A 74 -13.08 9.68 -8.39
CA GLY A 74 -12.98 10.35 -7.09
C GLY A 74 -12.56 11.82 -7.21
N ASN A 75 -12.49 12.52 -6.08
CA ASN A 75 -12.13 13.94 -5.97
C ASN A 75 -10.78 14.19 -5.28
N LEU A 76 -10.02 13.13 -4.99
CA LEU A 76 -8.71 13.22 -4.35
C LEU A 76 -7.63 13.50 -5.40
N GLU A 77 -6.86 14.57 -5.20
CA GLU A 77 -5.74 14.92 -6.09
C GLU A 77 -4.44 14.31 -5.60
N ARG A 78 -4.23 14.28 -4.29
CA ARG A 78 -2.99 13.81 -3.68
C ARG A 78 -3.24 13.07 -2.37
N VAL A 79 -2.44 12.03 -2.17
CA VAL A 79 -2.47 11.15 -1.00
C VAL A 79 -1.07 11.06 -0.43
N GLU A 80 -0.89 11.46 0.82
CA GLU A 80 0.39 11.36 1.53
C GLU A 80 0.29 10.29 2.61
N ALA A 81 0.99 9.18 2.39
CA ALA A 81 1.12 8.10 3.36
C ALA A 81 2.39 8.30 4.19
N SER A 82 2.26 8.40 5.50
CA SER A 82 3.42 8.40 6.42
C SER A 82 3.45 7.11 7.20
N PHE A 83 4.65 6.54 7.34
CA PHE A 83 4.94 5.32 8.07
C PHE A 83 5.64 5.69 9.37
N PHE A 84 4.98 5.43 10.49
CA PHE A 84 5.54 5.72 11.81
C PHE A 84 5.97 4.44 12.50
N THR A 85 7.17 4.47 13.07
CA THR A 85 7.69 3.46 13.98
C THR A 85 7.68 4.05 15.39
N GLY A 86 6.74 3.65 16.25
CA GLY A 86 6.63 4.23 17.61
C GLY A 86 5.25 4.12 18.28
N GLU A 87 5.13 4.76 19.45
CA GLU A 87 3.95 4.66 20.32
C GLU A 87 2.72 5.42 19.79
N GLU A 88 1.56 4.76 19.85
CA GLU A 88 0.24 5.20 19.35
C GLU A 88 -0.18 6.60 19.81
N GLN A 89 0.29 7.04 20.98
CA GLN A 89 -0.13 8.29 21.61
C GLN A 89 0.22 9.52 20.77
N ASN A 90 1.33 9.50 20.03
CA ASN A 90 1.71 10.62 19.16
C ASN A 90 0.85 10.73 17.90
N LEU A 91 0.07 9.71 17.54
CA LEU A 91 -0.74 9.71 16.32
C LEU A 91 -2.11 10.33 16.55
N LEU A 92 -2.71 10.14 17.72
CA LEU A 92 -3.98 10.77 18.08
C LEU A 92 -3.82 12.29 18.12
N ASP A 93 -2.76 12.78 18.78
CA ASP A 93 -2.43 14.22 18.81
C ASP A 93 -2.22 14.81 17.39
N LYS A 94 -1.66 14.03 16.46
CA LYS A 94 -1.48 14.46 15.07
C LYS A 94 -2.79 14.52 14.31
N TYR A 95 -3.70 13.59 14.56
CA TYR A 95 -5.05 13.61 14.01
C TYR A 95 -5.85 14.79 14.57
N GLU A 96 -5.82 15.01 15.89
CA GLU A 96 -6.50 16.16 16.54
C GLU A 96 -5.97 17.52 16.07
N LYS A 97 -4.73 17.58 15.56
CA LYS A 97 -4.10 18.77 14.97
C LYS A 97 -4.24 18.86 13.45
N ASP A 98 -5.10 18.05 12.83
CA ASP A 98 -5.35 18.00 11.37
C ASP A 98 -4.09 17.74 10.52
N ASN A 99 -3.07 17.09 11.10
CA ASN A 99 -1.86 16.70 10.36
C ASN A 99 -2.05 15.35 9.63
N ILE A 100 -3.07 14.58 10.01
CA ILE A 100 -3.41 13.26 9.49
C ILE A 100 -4.93 13.17 9.40
N ASP A 101 -5.46 12.65 8.29
CA ASP A 101 -6.90 12.49 8.10
C ASP A 101 -7.38 11.06 8.41
N LEU A 102 -6.48 10.07 8.31
CA LEU A 102 -6.77 8.67 8.62
C LEU A 102 -5.69 8.04 9.49
N LEU A 103 -6.14 7.38 10.55
CA LEU A 103 -5.32 6.60 11.47
C LEU A 103 -5.58 5.11 11.26
N HIS A 104 -4.61 4.36 10.73
CA HIS A 104 -4.74 2.91 10.64
C HIS A 104 -4.13 2.23 11.89
N LEU A 105 -4.98 1.89 12.85
CA LEU A 105 -4.59 1.13 14.04
C LEU A 105 -4.48 -0.37 13.72
N ILE A 106 -3.33 -0.80 13.18
CA ILE A 106 -3.00 -2.22 13.21
C ILE A 106 -2.56 -2.54 14.64
N ARG A 107 -3.49 -2.99 15.49
CA ARG A 107 -3.11 -3.50 16.81
C ARG A 107 -2.40 -4.84 16.59
N PRO A 108 -1.12 -4.99 16.98
CA PRO A 108 -0.55 -6.32 17.05
C PRO A 108 -1.38 -7.12 18.04
N TYR A 109 -1.78 -8.32 17.65
CA TYR A 109 -2.36 -9.29 18.57
C TYR A 109 -1.28 -9.63 19.61
N SER A 110 -1.27 -8.93 20.74
CA SER A 110 -0.39 -9.25 21.87
C SER A 110 -0.92 -10.55 22.48
N ARG A 111 -0.36 -11.68 22.04
CA ARG A 111 -0.59 -12.96 22.69
C ARG A 111 -0.09 -12.83 24.13
N GLY A 112 -1.01 -12.91 25.09
CA GLY A 112 -0.70 -12.86 26.51
C GLY A 112 0.49 -13.77 26.83
N SER A 113 1.45 -13.21 27.56
CA SER A 113 2.67 -13.86 28.01
C SER A 113 2.37 -15.11 28.84
N ILE A 114 2.52 -16.29 28.23
CA ILE A 114 2.87 -17.52 28.94
C ILE A 114 4.34 -17.77 28.62
N GLY A 115 5.17 -17.77 29.67
CA GLY A 115 6.62 -17.70 29.56
C GLY A 115 7.24 -18.88 28.81
N ALA A 116 8.16 -18.56 27.91
CA ALA A 116 9.34 -19.36 27.61
C ALA A 116 10.37 -18.46 26.92
N SER A 117 11.62 -18.72 27.27
CA SER A 117 12.84 -17.99 26.95
C SER A 117 13.16 -17.78 25.46
N SER A 118 13.86 -16.66 25.22
CA SER A 118 14.75 -16.37 24.09
C SER A 118 14.19 -16.51 22.68
N THR A 119 13.70 -15.40 22.13
CA THR A 119 14.14 -14.84 20.84
C THR A 119 13.65 -13.39 20.78
N ARG A 120 14.57 -12.42 20.79
CA ARG A 120 14.25 -11.00 20.60
C ARG A 120 13.94 -10.78 19.13
N MET A 121 12.72 -11.10 18.71
CA MET A 121 12.18 -10.59 17.46
C MET A 121 11.67 -9.18 17.78
N ARG A 122 12.38 -8.15 17.31
CA ARG A 122 11.90 -6.77 17.39
C ARG A 122 10.65 -6.69 16.52
N SER A 123 9.48 -6.69 17.14
CA SER A 123 8.23 -6.36 16.47
C SER A 123 8.38 -4.95 15.91
N ALA A 124 8.55 -4.82 14.60
CA ALA A 124 8.43 -3.53 13.93
C ALA A 124 6.94 -3.17 13.92
N CYS A 125 6.55 -2.26 14.81
CA CYS A 125 5.24 -1.63 14.75
C CYS A 125 5.24 -0.70 13.55
N TRP A 126 4.42 -0.99 12.55
CA TRP A 126 4.20 -0.10 11.42
C TRP A 126 2.82 0.52 11.57
N TYR A 127 2.78 1.81 11.90
CA TYR A 127 1.57 2.60 11.77
C TYR A 127 1.61 3.31 10.42
N SER A 128 0.53 3.22 9.65
CA SER A 128 0.35 4.04 8.46
C SER A 128 -0.71 5.10 8.72
N SER A 129 -0.41 6.32 8.32
CA SER A 129 -1.38 7.41 8.26
C SER A 129 -1.55 7.89 6.85
N ILE A 130 -2.74 8.36 6.50
CA ILE A 130 -3.02 8.91 5.17
C ILE A 130 -3.55 10.33 5.32
N ARG A 131 -3.00 11.25 4.55
CA ARG A 131 -3.51 12.62 4.36
C ARG A 131 -4.02 12.79 2.93
N PHE A 132 -5.11 13.53 2.79
CA PHE A 132 -5.75 13.87 1.54
C PHE A 132 -5.65 15.38 1.27
N SER A 133 -5.44 15.74 0.01
CA SER A 133 -5.58 17.12 -0.47
C SER A 133 -6.12 17.16 -1.89
#